data_AF-A0A7C5EDP8-F1
#
_entry.id   AF-A0A7C5EDP8-F1
#
_cell.length_a   1.000
_cell.length_b   1.000
_cell.length_c   1.000
_cell.angle_alpha   90.00
_cell.angle_beta   90.00
_cell.angle_gamma   90.00
#
_symmetry.space_group_name_H-M   'P 1'
#
loop_
_entity.id
_entity.type
_entity.pdbx_description
1 polymer ?
#
loop_
_entity_poly.entity_id
_entity_poly.type
_entity_poly.pdbx_seq_one_letter_code
_entity_poly.pdbx_strand_id
1 'polypeptide(L)'
;MRSAKAAALVAAVLLLSAITVVHAAEVVYDDFNDEALGTNLGGAAGTMSYDGNHDPQVNFVQGYEGKALALAYNIPTGQWCGYWSFFRSDEGGYDLRGYTDLQMWVRGASGGETFKVEMKDTSNKYRAIYITLAGGFENGAGTSWRKLVIPLYNFAPIVDLGNVKQMNVVFDRAPWQGTVYLDKIVFTTDSPARSTPAGLIVDDYNDGSGPNNLGGGCGSMDPFPDGGTEWIIENYAGEDEAYEGLGCLKLTYNRGSSSWVGYWSFLREDQQGMDVSGYRYLSMYVRGASGGEAFRVELKDSSGKTSKQNITGITTSWQEFRLDLSGFSGVSLNSLAMVNFIMDLSPNSGTVFIDLLRFVRDNENAVQPTENTIVRILPENREVRPRENFTVEIAVEPAAGVAGVQCTLRFNPQLLAVLDVQEGNFLKQGGAQSFFQVISVDNAAGRVEMVGVRINGTATSGGTFAVVRMVAKENQGTSQLWLENVVVGGENGQELPVSLRTASVSVVSYAPWDVNTDGKVDMQDLLAVIARWGQIGAPGWIAEDINRDGKINVLDLILIGQHWTG
;
A
#
# COMPACT_ATOMS: atom_id res chain seq x y z
N MET A 1 52.38 17.19 20.07
CA MET A 1 52.23 16.18 18.99
C MET A 1 50.83 15.56 19.07
N ARG A 2 49.85 16.38 18.70
CA ARG A 2 48.43 16.04 18.55
C ARG A 2 48.18 16.01 17.04
N SER A 3 48.54 14.92 16.37
CA SER A 3 48.21 14.72 14.94
C SER A 3 48.35 13.28 14.43
N ALA A 4 48.60 12.28 15.29
CA ALA A 4 48.81 10.89 14.86
C ALA A 4 47.77 9.89 15.37
N LYS A 5 46.79 10.31 16.18
CA LYS A 5 45.70 9.44 16.68
C LYS A 5 44.33 9.67 16.04
N ALA A 6 44.20 10.66 15.16
CA ALA A 6 42.98 10.89 14.36
C ALA A 6 43.00 10.17 13.00
N ALA A 7 44.17 9.71 12.53
CA ALA A 7 44.31 9.03 11.24
C ALA A 7 44.07 7.51 11.29
N ALA A 8 43.97 6.91 12.49
CA ALA A 8 43.75 5.47 12.65
C ALA A 8 42.26 5.08 12.82
N LEU A 9 41.36 6.06 13.01
CA LEU A 9 39.91 5.81 13.13
C LEU A 9 39.15 6.00 11.80
N VAL A 10 39.80 6.58 10.78
CA VAL A 10 39.20 6.82 9.45
C VAL A 10 39.56 5.70 8.45
N ALA A 11 40.56 4.86 8.75
CA ALA A 11 41.00 3.78 7.87
C ALA A 11 40.40 2.39 8.20
N ALA A 12 39.62 2.25 9.27
CA ALA A 12 38.97 0.98 9.66
C ALA A 12 37.50 0.87 9.22
N VAL A 13 36.94 1.89 8.55
CA VAL A 13 35.54 1.90 8.08
C VAL A 13 35.43 1.61 6.57
N LEU A 14 36.54 1.29 5.88
CA LEU A 14 36.56 1.14 4.41
C LEU A 14 36.89 -0.25 3.88
N LEU A 15 36.79 -1.31 4.68
CA LEU A 15 36.92 -2.70 4.22
C LEU A 15 35.89 -3.62 4.88
N LEU A 16 34.62 -3.26 4.72
CA LEU A 16 33.49 -4.18 4.68
C LEU A 16 32.64 -3.79 3.46
N SER A 17 33.26 -3.82 2.28
CA SER A 17 32.48 -4.02 1.07
C SER A 17 31.96 -5.46 1.11
N ALA A 18 30.87 -5.66 1.86
CA ALA A 18 29.92 -6.68 1.47
C ALA A 18 29.68 -6.44 -0.03
N ILE A 19 29.89 -7.47 -0.83
CA ILE A 19 29.40 -7.49 -2.21
C ILE A 19 27.89 -7.30 -2.05
N THR A 20 27.45 -6.05 -2.09
CA THR A 20 26.06 -5.69 -2.26
C THR A 20 25.82 -6.06 -3.70
N VAL A 21 25.18 -7.20 -3.91
CA VAL A 21 24.62 -7.53 -5.22
C VAL A 21 23.57 -6.45 -5.46
N VAL A 22 23.94 -5.40 -6.20
CA VAL A 22 23.01 -4.37 -6.63
C VAL A 22 22.02 -5.08 -7.54
N HIS A 23 20.83 -5.35 -7.03
CA HIS A 23 19.74 -5.84 -7.86
C HIS A 23 19.35 -4.67 -8.78
N ALA A 24 19.00 -4.98 -10.02
CA ALA A 24 18.37 -3.99 -10.87
C ALA A 24 17.12 -3.46 -10.12
N ALA A 25 16.87 -2.15 -10.18
CA ALA A 25 15.73 -1.52 -9.50
C ALA A 25 14.36 -2.09 -9.94
N GLU A 26 14.37 -2.80 -11.07
CA GLU A 26 13.25 -3.53 -11.62
C GLU A 26 13.76 -4.86 -12.20
N VAL A 27 12.99 -5.93 -12.06
CA VAL A 27 13.09 -7.11 -12.91
C VAL A 27 11.75 -7.37 -13.58
N VAL A 28 11.80 -7.54 -14.90
CA VAL A 28 10.65 -7.95 -15.71
C VAL A 28 10.47 -9.44 -15.56
N TYR A 29 9.39 -9.82 -14.88
CA TYR A 29 8.97 -11.21 -14.78
C TYR A 29 8.42 -11.67 -16.14
N ASP A 30 7.52 -10.87 -16.71
CA ASP A 30 6.93 -11.12 -18.02
C ASP A 30 6.33 -9.84 -18.59
N ASP A 31 6.60 -9.53 -19.85
CA ASP A 31 5.99 -8.41 -20.59
C ASP A 31 5.12 -8.90 -21.77
N PHE A 32 5.00 -10.22 -21.96
CA PHE A 32 4.18 -10.89 -22.98
C PHE A 32 4.44 -10.45 -24.44
N ASN A 33 5.50 -9.68 -24.68
CA ASN A 33 5.83 -9.06 -25.97
C ASN A 33 6.27 -10.06 -27.03
N ASP A 34 6.62 -11.28 -26.62
CA ASP A 34 6.94 -12.40 -27.49
C ASP A 34 5.72 -13.22 -27.94
N GLU A 35 4.53 -12.90 -27.42
CA GLU A 35 3.27 -13.58 -27.68
C GLU A 35 3.34 -15.09 -27.41
N ALA A 36 4.15 -15.49 -26.42
CA ALA A 36 4.37 -16.87 -26.04
C ALA A 36 4.06 -17.14 -24.56
N LEU A 37 3.82 -18.42 -24.26
CA LEU A 37 3.76 -18.88 -22.87
C LEU A 37 5.18 -19.06 -22.32
N GLY A 38 5.34 -18.75 -21.04
CA GLY A 38 6.61 -18.77 -20.33
C GLY A 38 7.01 -17.35 -19.94
N THR A 39 7.98 -17.22 -19.05
CA THR A 39 8.38 -15.95 -18.46
C THR A 39 9.67 -15.42 -19.09
N ASN A 40 9.92 -14.11 -19.00
CA ASN A 40 11.19 -13.50 -19.44
C ASN A 40 12.39 -13.99 -18.61
N LEU A 41 12.12 -14.65 -17.48
CA LEU A 41 13.11 -15.33 -16.63
C LEU A 41 13.36 -16.79 -17.04
N GLY A 42 12.67 -17.28 -18.06
CA GLY A 42 12.86 -18.59 -18.68
C GLY A 42 12.08 -19.72 -18.02
N GLY A 43 11.16 -19.44 -17.09
CA GLY A 43 10.28 -20.45 -16.52
C GLY A 43 9.07 -20.73 -17.38
N ALA A 44 8.56 -21.97 -17.30
CA ALA A 44 7.37 -22.38 -18.04
C ALA A 44 6.10 -21.76 -17.44
N ALA A 45 5.06 -21.63 -18.25
CA ALA A 45 3.75 -21.18 -17.81
C ALA A 45 2.64 -21.93 -18.54
N GLY A 46 1.44 -21.90 -17.97
CA GLY A 46 0.27 -22.55 -18.53
C GLY A 46 -1.00 -22.28 -17.75
N THR A 47 -2.09 -22.90 -18.19
CA THR A 47 -3.40 -22.79 -17.55
C THR A 47 -3.64 -23.95 -16.60
N MET A 48 -4.56 -23.74 -15.67
CA MET A 48 -5.00 -24.78 -14.74
C MET A 48 -6.44 -24.52 -14.28
N SER A 49 -7.10 -25.59 -13.85
CA SER A 49 -8.41 -25.55 -13.22
C SER A 49 -8.59 -26.72 -12.27
N TYR A 50 -9.63 -26.65 -11.45
CA TYR A 50 -9.98 -27.71 -10.49
C TYR A 50 -10.20 -29.09 -11.13
N ASP A 51 -10.55 -29.17 -12.42
CA ASP A 51 -10.84 -30.41 -13.14
C ASP A 51 -10.10 -30.57 -14.48
N GLY A 52 -9.30 -29.59 -14.90
CA GLY A 52 -8.58 -29.57 -16.18
C GLY A 52 -9.46 -29.30 -17.41
N ASN A 53 -10.77 -29.10 -17.25
CA ASN A 53 -11.71 -28.82 -18.34
C ASN A 53 -12.19 -27.36 -18.36
N HIS A 54 -11.91 -26.60 -17.30
CA HIS A 54 -12.30 -25.19 -17.17
C HIS A 54 -11.08 -24.26 -17.14
N ASP A 55 -9.99 -24.69 -17.78
CA ASP A 55 -8.79 -23.90 -17.95
C ASP A 55 -9.11 -22.59 -18.70
N PRO A 56 -8.59 -21.44 -18.25
CA PRO A 56 -8.76 -20.19 -18.97
C PRO A 56 -8.25 -20.30 -20.41
N GLN A 57 -8.97 -19.70 -21.36
CA GLN A 57 -8.46 -19.57 -22.72
C GLN A 57 -7.45 -18.42 -22.76
N VAL A 58 -6.24 -18.74 -23.23
CA VAL A 58 -5.15 -17.77 -23.38
C VAL A 58 -5.18 -17.15 -24.77
N ASN A 59 -4.99 -15.84 -24.83
CA ASN A 59 -4.69 -15.12 -26.06
C ASN A 59 -3.70 -13.97 -25.79
N PHE A 60 -3.03 -13.48 -26.83
CA PHE A 60 -2.18 -12.29 -26.76
C PHE A 60 -2.83 -11.15 -27.52
N VAL A 61 -3.00 -10.01 -26.85
CA VAL A 61 -3.68 -8.83 -27.40
C VAL A 61 -2.81 -7.58 -27.26
N GLN A 62 -3.27 -6.45 -27.79
CA GLN A 62 -2.59 -5.18 -27.55
C GLN A 62 -2.60 -4.83 -26.05
N GLY A 63 -1.41 -4.64 -25.49
CA GLY A 63 -1.19 -4.31 -24.10
C GLY A 63 -1.33 -2.83 -23.77
N TYR A 64 -1.08 -2.50 -22.51
CA TYR A 64 -0.75 -1.14 -22.09
C TYR A 64 0.51 -0.67 -22.81
N GLU A 65 1.52 -1.52 -22.89
CA GLU A 65 2.66 -1.41 -23.79
C GLU A 65 2.83 -2.73 -24.57
N GLY A 66 3.14 -2.67 -25.85
CA GLY A 66 3.35 -3.88 -26.65
C GLY A 66 2.18 -4.87 -26.59
N LYS A 67 2.38 -6.06 -26.01
CA LYS A 67 1.40 -7.16 -25.95
C LYS A 67 1.04 -7.51 -24.51
N ALA A 68 -0.14 -8.05 -24.33
CA ALA A 68 -0.68 -8.46 -23.03
C ALA A 68 -1.25 -9.87 -23.09
N LEU A 69 -1.17 -10.56 -21.95
CA LEU A 69 -1.85 -11.83 -21.71
C LEU A 69 -3.34 -11.57 -21.46
N ALA A 70 -4.21 -12.20 -22.25
CA ALA A 70 -5.65 -12.24 -22.03
C ALA A 70 -6.04 -13.62 -21.49
N LEU A 71 -6.68 -13.65 -20.32
CA LEU A 71 -7.18 -14.85 -19.66
C LEU A 71 -8.71 -14.82 -19.65
N ALA A 72 -9.33 -15.54 -20.59
CA ALA A 72 -10.78 -15.68 -20.64
C ALA A 72 -11.22 -16.90 -19.83
N TYR A 73 -11.91 -16.68 -18.72
CA TYR A 73 -12.31 -17.73 -17.80
C TYR A 73 -13.84 -17.86 -17.75
N ASN A 74 -14.31 -19.08 -17.49
CA ASN A 74 -15.71 -19.42 -17.30
C ASN A 74 -15.80 -20.65 -16.40
N ILE A 75 -16.13 -20.44 -15.14
CA ILE A 75 -16.11 -21.46 -14.09
C ILE A 75 -17.47 -21.58 -13.41
N PRO A 76 -17.86 -22.78 -12.95
CA PRO A 76 -19.03 -22.92 -12.09
C PRO A 76 -18.89 -22.13 -10.78
N THR A 77 -20.00 -21.69 -10.21
CA THR A 77 -20.04 -21.02 -8.90
C THR A 77 -19.32 -21.86 -7.84
N GLY A 78 -18.36 -21.24 -7.16
CA GLY A 78 -17.60 -21.86 -6.07
C GLY A 78 -16.44 -22.76 -6.51
N GLN A 79 -16.13 -22.81 -7.81
CA GLN A 79 -14.94 -23.48 -8.34
C GLN A 79 -13.83 -22.48 -8.67
N TRP A 80 -12.66 -22.98 -9.07
CA TRP A 80 -11.49 -22.16 -9.39
C TRP A 80 -10.78 -22.55 -10.70
N CYS A 81 -10.20 -21.56 -11.37
CA CYS A 81 -9.27 -21.75 -12.47
C CYS A 81 -8.16 -20.71 -12.44
N GLY A 82 -7.14 -20.82 -13.29
CA GLY A 82 -6.05 -19.86 -13.27
C GLY A 82 -4.96 -20.10 -14.30
N TYR A 83 -3.91 -19.31 -14.12
CA TYR A 83 -2.69 -19.30 -14.91
C TYR A 83 -1.51 -19.46 -13.94
N TRP A 84 -0.70 -20.50 -14.15
CA TRP A 84 0.52 -20.73 -13.38
C TRP A 84 1.74 -20.34 -14.20
N SER A 85 2.77 -19.84 -13.52
CA SER A 85 4.03 -19.49 -14.15
C SER A 85 5.19 -19.70 -13.18
N PHE A 86 6.28 -20.29 -13.66
CA PHE A 86 7.51 -20.45 -12.90
C PHE A 86 8.48 -19.30 -13.18
N PHE A 87 9.28 -18.97 -12.17
CA PHE A 87 10.38 -18.02 -12.32
C PHE A 87 11.52 -18.60 -13.14
N ARG A 88 11.75 -19.91 -13.06
CA ARG A 88 12.86 -20.60 -13.73
C ARG A 88 12.40 -21.93 -14.27
N SER A 89 13.01 -22.39 -15.37
CA SER A 89 12.66 -23.68 -16.01
C SER A 89 12.99 -24.91 -15.16
N ASP A 90 13.92 -24.78 -14.22
CA ASP A 90 14.30 -25.81 -13.26
C ASP A 90 13.50 -25.77 -11.96
N GLU A 91 12.50 -24.89 -11.86
CA GLU A 91 11.74 -24.59 -10.64
C GLU A 91 12.64 -24.21 -9.43
N GLY A 92 13.87 -23.78 -9.71
CA GLY A 92 14.80 -23.29 -8.70
C GLY A 92 14.34 -21.98 -8.08
N GLY A 93 14.80 -21.71 -6.86
CA GLY A 93 14.46 -20.48 -6.15
C GLY A 93 15.00 -19.23 -6.86
N TYR A 94 14.16 -18.20 -6.90
CA TYR A 94 14.48 -16.85 -7.31
C TYR A 94 14.46 -15.94 -6.07
N ASP A 95 15.50 -15.12 -5.90
CA ASP A 95 15.63 -14.24 -4.74
C ASP A 95 14.94 -12.91 -5.02
N LEU A 96 13.82 -12.68 -4.32
CA LEU A 96 13.05 -11.44 -4.38
C LEU A 96 13.33 -10.49 -3.21
N ARG A 97 14.25 -10.81 -2.29
CA ARG A 97 14.50 -9.98 -1.09
C ARG A 97 15.09 -8.61 -1.41
N GLY A 98 15.64 -8.43 -2.61
CA GLY A 98 16.11 -7.14 -3.11
C GLY A 98 15.00 -6.21 -3.62
N TYR A 99 13.75 -6.68 -3.69
CA TYR A 99 12.59 -5.96 -4.20
C TYR A 99 11.58 -5.69 -3.09
N THR A 100 10.71 -4.71 -3.29
CA THR A 100 9.70 -4.27 -2.32
C THR A 100 8.28 -4.58 -2.75
N ASP A 101 8.03 -4.71 -4.05
CA ASP A 101 6.69 -4.89 -4.59
C ASP A 101 6.68 -5.63 -5.93
N LEU A 102 5.53 -6.24 -6.19
CA LEU A 102 5.08 -6.74 -7.47
C LEU A 102 4.18 -5.68 -8.10
N GLN A 103 4.45 -5.28 -9.34
CA GLN A 103 3.56 -4.43 -10.13
C GLN A 103 3.15 -5.14 -11.42
N MET A 104 1.93 -4.85 -11.88
CA MET A 104 1.46 -5.26 -13.20
C MET A 104 0.36 -4.31 -13.68
N TRP A 105 0.25 -4.12 -14.99
CA TRP A 105 -0.91 -3.46 -15.58
C TRP A 105 -2.05 -4.46 -15.72
N VAL A 106 -3.23 -4.05 -15.29
CA VAL A 106 -4.44 -4.89 -15.23
C VAL A 106 -5.61 -4.13 -15.83
N ARG A 107 -6.43 -4.82 -16.61
CA ARG A 107 -7.81 -4.40 -16.91
C ARG A 107 -8.72 -5.61 -17.08
N GLY A 108 -10.01 -5.41 -16.83
CA GLY A 108 -11.08 -6.32 -17.17
C GLY A 108 -11.66 -6.04 -18.56
N ALA A 109 -12.38 -7.02 -19.13
CA ALA A 109 -13.14 -6.81 -20.36
C ALA A 109 -14.47 -6.09 -20.10
N SER A 110 -15.15 -6.49 -19.03
CA SER A 110 -16.47 -5.95 -18.64
C SER A 110 -16.37 -4.97 -17.47
N GLY A 111 -15.28 -5.05 -16.69
CA GLY A 111 -15.18 -4.37 -15.41
C GLY A 111 -15.79 -5.23 -14.32
N GLY A 112 -15.12 -5.27 -13.16
CA GLY A 112 -15.56 -6.06 -12.01
C GLY A 112 -14.92 -7.44 -11.91
N GLU A 113 -14.14 -7.88 -12.89
CA GLU A 113 -13.40 -9.13 -12.82
C GLU A 113 -12.42 -9.13 -11.64
N THR A 114 -12.48 -10.17 -10.80
CA THR A 114 -11.62 -10.31 -9.62
C THR A 114 -10.70 -11.51 -9.77
N PHE A 115 -9.51 -11.43 -9.21
CA PHE A 115 -8.58 -12.54 -9.10
C PHE A 115 -7.69 -12.37 -7.86
N LYS A 116 -6.92 -13.40 -7.54
CA LYS A 116 -5.84 -13.36 -6.58
C LYS A 116 -4.51 -13.71 -7.22
N VAL A 117 -3.44 -13.11 -6.70
CA VAL A 117 -2.07 -13.48 -7.03
C VAL A 117 -1.57 -14.43 -5.96
N GLU A 118 -1.10 -15.61 -6.36
CA GLU A 118 -0.46 -16.55 -5.44
C GLU A 118 1.04 -16.56 -5.68
N MET A 119 1.83 -16.56 -4.61
CA MET A 119 3.28 -16.74 -4.67
C MET A 119 3.67 -17.98 -3.87
N LYS A 120 4.56 -18.80 -4.41
CA LYS A 120 4.98 -20.07 -3.80
C LYS A 120 6.50 -20.22 -3.80
N ASP A 121 7.03 -20.65 -2.66
CA ASP A 121 8.44 -20.95 -2.49
C ASP A 121 8.79 -22.40 -2.89
N THR A 122 10.09 -22.67 -2.99
CA THR A 122 10.64 -24.01 -3.27
C THR A 122 10.23 -25.09 -2.25
N SER A 123 9.82 -24.70 -1.03
CA SER A 123 9.28 -25.62 -0.02
C SER A 123 7.77 -25.86 -0.18
N ASN A 124 7.16 -25.33 -1.25
CA ASN A 124 5.72 -25.36 -1.54
C ASN A 124 4.85 -24.59 -0.54
N LYS A 125 5.44 -23.74 0.32
CA LYS A 125 4.62 -22.78 1.07
C LYS A 125 4.16 -21.71 0.11
N TYR A 126 2.90 -21.31 0.24
CA TYR A 126 2.32 -20.30 -0.63
C TYR A 126 1.44 -19.36 0.17
N ARG A 127 1.24 -18.16 -0.39
CA ARG A 127 0.28 -17.18 0.09
C ARG A 127 -0.42 -16.55 -1.11
N ALA A 128 -1.71 -16.25 -0.95
CA ALA A 128 -2.56 -15.70 -1.99
C ALA A 128 -3.10 -14.32 -1.56
N ILE A 129 -3.06 -13.34 -2.46
CA ILE A 129 -3.50 -11.97 -2.19
C ILE A 129 -4.56 -11.58 -3.23
N TYR A 130 -5.76 -11.23 -2.78
CA TYR A 130 -6.80 -10.73 -3.70
C TYR A 130 -6.51 -9.29 -4.12
N ILE A 131 -6.71 -9.02 -5.41
CA ILE A 131 -6.52 -7.65 -5.92
C ILE A 131 -7.50 -6.65 -5.30
N THR A 132 -8.64 -7.12 -4.79
CA THR A 132 -9.68 -6.25 -4.22
C THR A 132 -9.27 -5.55 -2.94
N LEU A 133 -8.11 -5.90 -2.40
CA LEU A 133 -7.49 -5.24 -1.25
C LEU A 133 -6.60 -4.06 -1.65
N ALA A 134 -6.09 -4.07 -2.89
CA ALA A 134 -5.23 -3.02 -3.41
C ALA A 134 -6.05 -1.80 -3.84
N GLY A 135 -5.51 -0.61 -3.60
CA GLY A 135 -6.16 0.65 -3.91
C GLY A 135 -6.49 0.78 -5.39
N GLY A 136 -7.73 1.20 -5.68
CA GLY A 136 -8.27 1.35 -7.02
C GLY A 136 -8.77 0.04 -7.66
N PHE A 137 -8.77 -1.07 -6.92
CA PHE A 137 -9.26 -2.40 -7.33
C PHE A 137 -10.35 -2.96 -6.40
N GLU A 138 -10.91 -2.17 -5.50
CA GLU A 138 -11.88 -2.60 -4.47
C GLU A 138 -13.11 -3.31 -5.08
N ASN A 139 -13.47 -2.91 -6.30
CA ASN A 139 -14.57 -3.48 -7.07
C ASN A 139 -14.10 -4.44 -8.17
N GLY A 140 -12.85 -4.92 -8.13
CA GLY A 140 -12.21 -5.69 -9.19
C GLY A 140 -11.54 -4.83 -10.26
N ALA A 141 -11.01 -5.49 -11.30
CA ALA A 141 -10.37 -4.84 -12.43
C ALA A 141 -11.38 -4.03 -13.26
N GLY A 142 -11.08 -2.76 -13.53
CA GLY A 142 -11.90 -1.90 -14.40
C GLY A 142 -11.63 -2.11 -15.89
N THR A 143 -12.41 -1.47 -16.76
CA THR A 143 -12.25 -1.61 -18.23
C THR A 143 -11.07 -0.84 -18.82
N SER A 144 -10.40 -0.01 -18.02
CA SER A 144 -9.20 0.74 -18.40
C SER A 144 -7.98 0.16 -17.71
N TRP A 145 -6.83 0.21 -18.37
CA TRP A 145 -5.55 -0.20 -17.78
C TRP A 145 -5.27 0.59 -16.51
N ARG A 146 -5.04 -0.14 -15.41
CA ARG A 146 -4.58 0.40 -14.14
C ARG A 146 -3.42 -0.43 -13.64
N LYS A 147 -2.47 0.22 -13.00
CA LYS A 147 -1.34 -0.47 -12.38
C LYS A 147 -1.78 -1.02 -11.02
N LEU A 148 -1.71 -2.34 -10.88
CA LEU A 148 -1.80 -3.04 -9.61
C LEU A 148 -0.42 -3.03 -8.94
N VAL A 149 -0.38 -2.76 -7.64
CA VAL A 149 0.84 -2.79 -6.82
C VAL A 149 0.56 -3.67 -5.60
N ILE A 150 1.36 -4.71 -5.39
CA ILE A 150 1.29 -5.60 -4.24
C ILE A 150 2.65 -5.59 -3.54
N PRO A 151 2.78 -4.97 -2.36
CA PRO A 151 4.02 -5.03 -1.60
C PRO A 151 4.38 -6.47 -1.23
N LEU A 152 5.64 -6.86 -1.40
CA LEU A 152 6.10 -8.24 -1.23
C LEU A 152 6.02 -8.75 0.20
N TYR A 153 6.05 -7.85 1.18
CA TYR A 153 5.86 -8.25 2.58
C TYR A 153 4.49 -8.90 2.82
N ASN A 154 3.49 -8.66 1.96
CA ASN A 154 2.19 -9.31 2.07
C ASN A 154 2.28 -10.82 1.78
N PHE A 155 3.34 -11.31 1.11
CA PHE A 155 3.57 -12.75 0.93
C PHE A 155 4.43 -13.35 2.07
N ALA A 156 5.27 -12.52 2.69
CA ALA A 156 6.10 -12.91 3.82
C ALA A 156 5.32 -12.88 5.15
N PRO A 157 5.79 -13.56 6.21
CA PRO A 157 6.90 -14.52 6.24
C PRO A 157 6.49 -15.93 5.78
N ILE A 158 5.25 -16.14 5.32
CA ILE A 158 4.73 -17.45 4.91
C ILE A 158 5.54 -17.98 3.72
N VAL A 159 5.73 -17.13 2.71
CA VAL A 159 6.58 -17.40 1.55
C VAL A 159 8.01 -16.95 1.84
N ASP A 160 8.98 -17.84 1.67
CA ASP A 160 10.39 -17.45 1.69
C ASP A 160 10.76 -16.69 0.41
N LEU A 161 10.78 -15.35 0.52
CA LEU A 161 11.12 -14.46 -0.60
C LEU A 161 12.53 -14.69 -1.15
N GLY A 162 13.43 -15.37 -0.44
CA GLY A 162 14.75 -15.74 -0.97
C GLY A 162 14.73 -16.93 -1.93
N ASN A 163 13.62 -17.68 -1.97
CA ASN A 163 13.51 -18.95 -2.68
C ASN A 163 12.15 -19.10 -3.39
N VAL A 164 11.64 -18.04 -4.01
CA VAL A 164 10.36 -18.06 -4.74
C VAL A 164 10.51 -18.83 -6.04
N LYS A 165 9.60 -19.77 -6.33
CA LYS A 165 9.65 -20.55 -7.58
C LYS A 165 8.51 -20.29 -8.54
N GLN A 166 7.35 -19.86 -8.05
CA GLN A 166 6.11 -19.84 -8.84
C GLN A 166 5.23 -18.64 -8.45
N MET A 167 4.60 -18.04 -9.46
CA MET A 167 3.51 -17.08 -9.30
C MET A 167 2.29 -17.54 -10.10
N ASN A 168 1.10 -17.43 -9.50
CA ASN A 168 -0.17 -17.76 -10.15
C ASN A 168 -1.12 -16.57 -10.16
N VAL A 169 -1.99 -16.54 -11.17
CA VAL A 169 -3.21 -15.73 -11.19
C VAL A 169 -4.39 -16.68 -11.12
N VAL A 170 -5.25 -16.52 -10.11
CA VAL A 170 -6.33 -17.46 -9.83
C VAL A 170 -7.68 -16.74 -9.74
N PHE A 171 -8.67 -17.30 -10.43
CA PHE A 171 -10.07 -16.88 -10.43
C PHE A 171 -10.88 -17.89 -9.61
N ASP A 172 -11.44 -17.45 -8.48
CA ASP A 172 -12.22 -18.30 -7.56
C ASP A 172 -13.38 -17.54 -6.88
N ARG A 173 -13.67 -16.31 -7.35
CA ARG A 173 -14.76 -15.46 -6.88
C ARG A 173 -15.55 -14.89 -8.05
N ALA A 174 -16.74 -14.38 -7.76
CA ALA A 174 -17.56 -13.68 -8.73
C ALA A 174 -16.81 -12.43 -9.28
N PRO A 175 -17.01 -12.06 -10.56
CA PRO A 175 -17.86 -12.73 -11.55
C PRO A 175 -17.25 -14.06 -12.02
N TRP A 176 -18.08 -15.11 -12.16
CA TRP A 176 -17.67 -16.48 -12.48
C TRP A 176 -17.32 -16.71 -13.96
N GLN A 177 -17.47 -15.68 -14.79
CA GLN A 177 -17.00 -15.65 -16.17
C GLN A 177 -16.50 -14.25 -16.48
N GLY A 178 -15.47 -14.14 -17.31
CA GLY A 178 -14.90 -12.85 -17.64
C GLY A 178 -13.62 -12.98 -18.46
N THR A 179 -12.98 -11.85 -18.71
CA THR A 179 -11.63 -11.83 -19.28
C THR A 179 -10.81 -10.77 -18.60
N VAL A 180 -9.68 -11.17 -18.03
CA VAL A 180 -8.68 -10.26 -17.45
C VAL A 180 -7.50 -10.16 -18.39
N TYR A 181 -6.97 -8.95 -18.53
CA TYR A 181 -5.78 -8.65 -19.31
C TYR A 181 -4.67 -8.21 -18.35
N LEU A 182 -3.51 -8.83 -18.51
CA LEU A 182 -2.32 -8.58 -17.70
C LEU A 182 -1.17 -8.17 -18.61
N ASP A 183 -0.41 -7.18 -18.18
CA ASP A 183 0.73 -6.67 -18.94
C ASP A 183 1.84 -6.19 -17.99
N LYS A 184 3.09 -6.33 -18.42
CA LYS A 184 4.31 -5.88 -17.74
C LYS A 184 4.34 -6.23 -16.24
N ILE A 185 4.42 -7.52 -15.97
CA ILE A 185 4.62 -8.03 -14.62
C ILE A 185 6.07 -7.79 -14.22
N VAL A 186 6.28 -6.99 -13.18
CA VAL A 186 7.60 -6.57 -12.72
C VAL A 186 7.72 -6.67 -11.21
N PHE A 187 8.92 -6.94 -10.72
CA PHE A 187 9.28 -6.71 -9.32
C PHE A 187 10.15 -5.47 -9.23
N THR A 188 9.82 -4.55 -8.34
CA THR A 188 10.49 -3.24 -8.25
C THR A 188 10.94 -2.92 -6.83
N THR A 189 11.62 -1.79 -6.67
CA THR A 189 11.98 -1.20 -5.36
C THR A 189 11.18 0.08 -5.05
N ASP A 190 9.99 0.25 -5.64
CA ASP A 190 9.24 1.52 -5.59
C ASP A 190 8.41 1.66 -4.32
N SER A 191 7.86 0.56 -3.80
CA SER A 191 7.14 0.56 -2.53
C SER A 191 8.09 0.72 -1.34
N PRO A 192 7.66 1.42 -0.27
CA PRO A 192 8.47 1.55 0.92
C PRO A 192 8.81 0.18 1.52
N ALA A 193 10.08 -0.02 1.87
CA ALA A 193 10.48 -1.17 2.67
C ALA A 193 9.75 -1.10 4.02
N ARG A 194 8.88 -2.07 4.28
CA ARG A 194 8.11 -2.08 5.52
C ARG A 194 8.86 -2.78 6.63
N SER A 195 8.75 -2.24 7.85
CA SER A 195 9.18 -2.94 9.06
C SER A 195 8.31 -4.18 9.28
N THR A 196 8.89 -5.38 9.17
CA THR A 196 8.20 -6.63 9.52
C THR A 196 7.73 -6.57 10.97
N PRO A 197 6.43 -6.72 11.24
CA PRO A 197 5.94 -6.75 12.61
C PRO A 197 6.62 -7.85 13.42
N ALA A 198 7.12 -7.51 14.61
CA ALA A 198 7.69 -8.48 15.53
C ALA A 198 6.59 -9.35 16.18
N GLY A 199 6.98 -10.56 16.58
CA GLY A 199 6.10 -11.54 17.21
C GLY A 199 5.63 -12.64 16.27
N LEU A 200 4.80 -13.54 16.80
CA LEU A 200 4.12 -14.57 16.01
C LEU A 200 2.82 -14.00 15.46
N ILE A 201 2.81 -13.66 14.17
CA ILE A 201 1.62 -13.18 13.47
C ILE A 201 0.63 -14.33 13.36
N VAL A 202 -0.51 -14.19 14.03
CA VAL A 202 -1.66 -15.09 13.87
C VAL A 202 -2.36 -14.75 12.57
N ASP A 203 -2.66 -13.46 12.37
CA ASP A 203 -3.31 -12.95 11.17
C ASP A 203 -2.99 -11.46 10.99
N ASP A 204 -2.64 -11.06 9.78
CA ASP A 204 -2.50 -9.66 9.35
C ASP A 204 -3.56 -9.29 8.31
N TYR A 205 -4.46 -10.22 7.94
CA TYR A 205 -5.61 -10.01 7.05
C TYR A 205 -5.31 -9.44 5.65
N ASN A 206 -4.03 -9.37 5.30
CA ASN A 206 -3.50 -8.82 4.06
C ASN A 206 -3.85 -9.65 2.82
N ASP A 207 -4.37 -10.85 3.03
CA ASP A 207 -4.88 -11.77 2.01
C ASP A 207 -6.40 -11.70 1.86
N GLY A 208 -7.15 -11.01 2.72
CA GLY A 208 -8.60 -10.83 2.54
C GLY A 208 -9.40 -12.14 2.54
N SER A 209 -8.87 -13.16 3.20
CA SER A 209 -9.52 -14.47 3.36
C SER A 209 -8.83 -15.32 4.42
N GLY A 210 -9.60 -16.19 5.08
CA GLY A 210 -9.01 -17.33 5.78
C GLY A 210 -8.36 -18.36 4.83
N PRO A 211 -7.55 -19.30 5.36
CA PRO A 211 -7.16 -19.41 6.77
C PRO A 211 -6.18 -18.31 7.18
N ASN A 212 -5.98 -18.14 8.48
CA ASN A 212 -5.01 -17.18 9.00
C ASN A 212 -3.56 -17.55 8.64
N ASN A 213 -2.61 -16.70 9.02
CA ASN A 213 -1.19 -16.85 8.67
C ASN A 213 -0.50 -18.08 9.28
N LEU A 214 -1.15 -18.75 10.23
CA LEU A 214 -0.69 -20.00 10.84
C LEU A 214 -1.39 -21.25 10.24
N GLY A 215 -2.25 -21.04 9.25
CA GLY A 215 -2.98 -22.07 8.51
C GLY A 215 -4.28 -22.52 9.17
N GLY A 216 -4.71 -21.91 10.28
CA GLY A 216 -5.97 -22.27 10.90
C GLY A 216 -7.16 -21.55 10.27
N GLY A 217 -8.26 -22.28 10.09
CA GLY A 217 -9.50 -21.71 9.57
C GLY A 217 -10.07 -20.63 10.49
N CYS A 218 -10.94 -19.81 9.92
CA CYS A 218 -11.64 -18.74 10.63
C CYS A 218 -13.07 -18.56 10.10
N GLY A 219 -13.89 -17.82 10.83
CA GLY A 219 -15.23 -17.48 10.38
C GLY A 219 -16.09 -16.80 11.43
N SER A 220 -17.33 -16.50 11.06
CA SER A 220 -18.36 -15.98 11.96
C SER A 220 -18.97 -17.05 12.87
N MET A 221 -19.44 -16.61 14.04
CA MET A 221 -20.26 -17.34 14.99
C MET A 221 -21.56 -16.58 15.23
N ASP A 222 -22.68 -17.26 15.03
CA ASP A 222 -24.02 -16.79 15.37
C ASP A 222 -24.74 -17.90 16.16
N PRO A 223 -25.22 -17.65 17.38
CA PRO A 223 -25.97 -18.64 18.14
C PRO A 223 -27.34 -19.00 17.54
N PHE A 224 -27.90 -18.18 16.64
CA PHE A 224 -29.25 -18.37 16.08
C PHE A 224 -29.33 -18.14 14.55
N PRO A 225 -28.60 -18.94 13.74
CA PRO A 225 -28.44 -18.69 12.30
C PRO A 225 -29.75 -18.74 11.48
N ASP A 226 -30.78 -19.44 11.97
CA ASP A 226 -32.03 -19.70 11.22
C ASP A 226 -33.25 -18.90 11.74
N GLY A 227 -33.07 -17.91 12.62
CA GLY A 227 -34.23 -17.17 13.15
C GLY A 227 -33.98 -16.14 14.24
N GLY A 228 -32.73 -15.77 14.51
CA GLY A 228 -32.37 -14.68 15.44
C GLY A 228 -32.54 -13.28 14.86
N THR A 229 -32.55 -12.27 15.73
CA THR A 229 -32.29 -10.86 15.34
C THR A 229 -30.80 -10.53 15.32
N GLU A 230 -30.02 -11.45 15.87
CA GLU A 230 -28.58 -11.48 15.94
C GLU A 230 -27.99 -11.79 14.57
N TRP A 231 -26.90 -11.11 14.22
CA TRP A 231 -26.11 -11.43 13.03
C TRP A 231 -24.73 -10.82 13.16
N ILE A 232 -23.78 -11.40 12.44
CA ILE A 232 -22.46 -10.83 12.22
C ILE A 232 -22.06 -11.06 10.77
N ILE A 233 -21.51 -10.03 10.16
CA ILE A 233 -20.99 -10.05 8.81
C ILE A 233 -19.48 -9.88 8.91
N GLU A 234 -18.77 -10.90 8.47
CA GLU A 234 -17.34 -10.87 8.21
C GLU A 234 -17.09 -10.27 6.83
N ASN A 235 -16.18 -9.31 6.76
CA ASN A 235 -15.65 -8.78 5.52
C ASN A 235 -14.17 -8.39 5.72
N TYR A 236 -13.48 -8.10 4.63
CA TYR A 236 -12.11 -7.62 4.63
C TYR A 236 -12.09 -6.25 3.97
N ALA A 237 -11.63 -5.24 4.71
CA ALA A 237 -11.47 -3.89 4.17
C ALA A 237 -10.11 -3.76 3.51
N GLY A 238 -10.01 -2.96 2.44
CA GLY A 238 -8.76 -2.75 1.70
C GLY A 238 -7.79 -1.78 2.39
N GLU A 239 -6.69 -1.47 1.70
CA GLU A 239 -5.53 -0.77 2.26
C GLU A 239 -5.84 0.62 2.84
N ASP A 240 -6.84 1.32 2.29
CA ASP A 240 -7.28 2.63 2.77
C ASP A 240 -7.92 2.58 4.18
N GLU A 241 -8.44 1.41 4.57
CA GLU A 241 -9.11 1.20 5.85
C GLU A 241 -8.24 0.43 6.87
N ALA A 242 -7.13 -0.17 6.42
CA ALA A 242 -6.23 -1.00 7.21
C ALA A 242 -5.34 -0.17 8.15
N TYR A 243 -4.84 -0.78 9.24
CA TYR A 243 -3.77 -0.19 10.04
C TYR A 243 -2.45 -0.33 9.27
N GLU A 244 -2.30 -1.47 8.62
CA GLU A 244 -1.11 -1.88 7.94
C GLU A 244 -1.41 -2.77 6.75
N GLY A 245 -0.47 -2.86 5.80
CA GLY A 245 -0.62 -3.82 4.72
C GLY A 245 -1.75 -3.49 3.75
N LEU A 246 -2.31 -4.52 3.12
CA LEU A 246 -3.35 -4.41 2.12
C LEU A 246 -4.76 -4.55 2.70
N GLY A 247 -4.94 -5.07 3.91
CA GLY A 247 -6.29 -5.23 4.42
C GLY A 247 -6.39 -5.50 5.90
N CYS A 248 -7.61 -5.36 6.42
CA CYS A 248 -7.95 -5.65 7.81
C CYS A 248 -9.28 -6.38 7.92
N LEU A 249 -9.49 -7.11 9.02
CA LEU A 249 -10.76 -7.75 9.32
C LEU A 249 -11.80 -6.70 9.71
N LYS A 250 -12.95 -6.71 9.02
CA LYS A 250 -14.10 -5.85 9.31
C LYS A 250 -15.27 -6.69 9.79
N LEU A 251 -15.66 -6.51 11.04
CA LEU A 251 -16.80 -7.19 11.64
C LEU A 251 -17.93 -6.19 11.88
N THR A 252 -19.01 -6.32 11.12
CA THR A 252 -20.26 -5.59 11.37
C THR A 252 -21.22 -6.53 12.09
N TYR A 253 -21.74 -6.10 13.24
CA TYR A 253 -22.49 -6.99 14.12
C TYR A 253 -23.76 -6.35 14.68
N ASN A 254 -24.71 -7.21 15.03
CA ASN A 254 -25.85 -6.93 15.88
C ASN A 254 -26.08 -8.15 16.78
N ARG A 255 -26.01 -7.97 18.11
CA ARG A 255 -26.20 -9.04 19.09
C ARG A 255 -27.59 -9.04 19.73
N GLY A 256 -28.57 -8.36 19.13
CA GLY A 256 -29.91 -8.21 19.69
C GLY A 256 -29.90 -7.43 21.00
N SER A 257 -30.78 -7.77 21.94
CA SER A 257 -30.93 -7.04 23.21
C SER A 257 -29.95 -7.50 24.30
N SER A 258 -29.56 -8.77 24.30
CA SER A 258 -28.72 -9.38 25.35
C SER A 258 -27.96 -10.65 24.93
N SER A 259 -27.88 -10.95 23.62
CA SER A 259 -27.18 -12.13 23.10
C SER A 259 -25.71 -11.82 22.81
N TRP A 260 -25.06 -12.72 22.05
CA TRP A 260 -23.69 -12.62 21.56
C TRP A 260 -23.64 -13.03 20.09
N VAL A 261 -22.68 -12.50 19.35
CA VAL A 261 -22.20 -13.01 18.07
C VAL A 261 -20.67 -12.98 18.11
N GLY A 262 -19.97 -13.57 17.16
CA GLY A 262 -18.51 -13.54 17.22
C GLY A 262 -17.79 -13.96 15.96
N TYR A 263 -16.47 -14.02 16.07
CA TYR A 263 -15.55 -14.47 15.05
C TYR A 263 -14.54 -15.42 15.70
N TRP A 264 -14.29 -16.57 15.08
CA TRP A 264 -13.33 -17.58 15.56
C TRP A 264 -12.15 -17.65 14.61
N SER A 265 -10.97 -17.93 15.15
CA SER A 265 -9.76 -18.20 14.39
C SER A 265 -8.97 -19.31 15.08
N PHE A 266 -8.89 -20.48 14.46
CA PHE A 266 -8.02 -21.56 14.94
C PHE A 266 -6.57 -21.15 14.70
N LEU A 267 -5.65 -21.51 15.60
CA LEU A 267 -4.23 -21.24 15.35
C LEU A 267 -3.61 -22.18 14.32
N ARG A 268 -4.21 -23.35 14.07
CA ARG A 268 -3.67 -24.37 13.15
C ARG A 268 -4.80 -25.09 12.44
N GLU A 269 -4.53 -25.57 11.23
CA GLU A 269 -5.46 -26.38 10.43
C GLU A 269 -5.90 -27.66 11.19
N ASP A 270 -4.96 -28.32 11.86
CA ASP A 270 -5.18 -29.58 12.61
C ASP A 270 -5.91 -29.40 13.95
N GLN A 271 -6.14 -28.15 14.36
CA GLN A 271 -6.78 -27.74 15.62
C GLN A 271 -6.12 -28.32 16.90
N GLN A 272 -4.92 -28.91 16.81
CA GLN A 272 -4.23 -29.53 17.95
C GLN A 272 -3.65 -28.50 18.92
N GLY A 273 -3.74 -27.22 18.56
CA GLY A 273 -3.14 -26.10 19.26
C GLY A 273 -1.64 -26.04 19.10
N MET A 274 -1.06 -24.93 19.57
CA MET A 274 0.37 -24.68 19.50
C MET A 274 0.89 -24.10 20.81
N ASP A 275 2.19 -24.25 21.01
CA ASP A 275 2.88 -23.67 22.15
C ASP A 275 3.14 -22.18 21.93
N VAL A 276 2.45 -21.36 22.71
CA VAL A 276 2.64 -19.90 22.81
C VAL A 276 3.10 -19.48 24.21
N SER A 277 3.52 -20.43 25.06
CA SER A 277 3.94 -20.16 26.45
C SER A 277 5.16 -19.24 26.54
N GLY A 278 5.95 -19.15 25.48
CA GLY A 278 7.09 -18.23 25.36
C GLY A 278 6.72 -16.78 25.07
N TYR A 279 5.44 -16.45 24.86
CA TYR A 279 4.96 -15.09 24.64
C TYR A 279 4.32 -14.51 25.91
N ARG A 280 4.22 -13.18 25.96
CA ARG A 280 3.64 -12.45 27.09
C ARG A 280 2.25 -11.92 26.80
N TYR A 281 2.05 -11.38 25.61
CA TYR A 281 0.83 -10.70 25.22
C TYR A 281 0.25 -11.30 23.95
N LEU A 282 -1.08 -11.31 23.86
CA LEU A 282 -1.79 -11.29 22.59
C LEU A 282 -2.06 -9.82 22.23
N SER A 283 -1.53 -9.36 21.11
CA SER A 283 -1.68 -7.99 20.62
C SER A 283 -2.50 -7.94 19.34
N MET A 284 -3.29 -6.88 19.17
CA MET A 284 -4.02 -6.57 17.95
C MET A 284 -4.26 -5.06 17.87
N TYR A 285 -4.33 -4.52 16.66
CA TYR A 285 -4.82 -3.16 16.44
C TYR A 285 -6.32 -3.20 16.22
N VAL A 286 -7.03 -2.23 16.82
CA VAL A 286 -8.49 -2.13 16.71
C VAL A 286 -8.91 -0.67 16.55
N ARG A 287 -9.87 -0.42 15.65
CA ARG A 287 -10.68 0.80 15.63
C ARG A 287 -12.15 0.47 15.46
N GLY A 288 -13.02 1.36 15.92
CA GLY A 288 -14.46 1.31 15.72
C GLY A 288 -14.88 2.22 14.57
N ALA A 289 -16.03 1.95 13.95
CA ALA A 289 -16.62 2.88 12.99
C ALA A 289 -17.18 4.13 13.69
N SER A 290 -17.75 3.97 14.89
CA SER A 290 -18.35 5.06 15.68
C SER A 290 -17.50 5.48 16.87
N GLY A 291 -16.62 4.61 17.36
CA GLY A 291 -15.99 4.75 18.66
C GLY A 291 -16.97 4.37 19.78
N GLY A 292 -16.43 3.78 20.85
CA GLY A 292 -17.20 3.24 21.97
C GLY A 292 -17.61 1.77 21.80
N GLU A 293 -17.32 1.15 20.65
CA GLU A 293 -17.44 -0.30 20.48
C GLU A 293 -16.63 -1.06 21.55
N ALA A 294 -17.08 -2.26 21.91
CA ALA A 294 -16.40 -3.12 22.88
C ALA A 294 -16.75 -4.58 22.62
N PHE A 295 -15.80 -5.47 22.91
CA PHE A 295 -15.98 -6.92 22.77
C PHE A 295 -15.07 -7.68 23.73
N ARG A 296 -15.17 -9.01 23.76
CA ARG A 296 -14.24 -9.86 24.52
C ARG A 296 -13.36 -10.66 23.57
N VAL A 297 -12.10 -10.81 23.95
CA VAL A 297 -11.23 -11.82 23.35
C VAL A 297 -11.31 -13.07 24.21
N GLU A 298 -11.63 -14.20 23.61
CA GLU A 298 -11.60 -15.52 24.25
C GLU A 298 -10.42 -16.33 23.72
N LEU A 299 -9.65 -16.93 24.63
CA LEU A 299 -8.68 -17.97 24.30
C LEU A 299 -9.27 -19.34 24.61
N LYS A 300 -9.03 -20.30 23.72
CA LYS A 300 -9.40 -21.72 23.91
C LYS A 300 -8.20 -22.63 23.68
N ASP A 301 -7.91 -23.52 24.62
CA ASP A 301 -6.89 -24.56 24.42
C ASP A 301 -7.45 -25.81 23.72
N SER A 302 -6.56 -26.70 23.29
CA SER A 302 -6.94 -27.95 22.60
C SER A 302 -7.71 -28.94 23.49
N SER A 303 -7.76 -28.74 24.81
CA SER A 303 -8.64 -29.50 25.72
C SER A 303 -10.06 -28.92 25.81
N GLY A 304 -10.29 -27.77 25.19
CA GLY A 304 -11.56 -27.07 25.15
C GLY A 304 -11.80 -26.10 26.30
N LYS A 305 -10.82 -25.86 27.18
CA LYS A 305 -10.96 -24.85 28.23
C LYS A 305 -10.85 -23.46 27.63
N THR A 306 -11.67 -22.53 28.14
CA THR A 306 -11.68 -21.15 27.68
C THR A 306 -11.44 -20.14 28.81
N SER A 307 -10.95 -18.97 28.44
CA SER A 307 -10.84 -17.79 29.31
C SER A 307 -10.98 -16.53 28.47
N LYS A 308 -11.48 -15.43 29.07
CA LYS A 308 -11.86 -14.21 28.34
C LYS A 308 -11.27 -12.97 28.98
N GLN A 309 -10.91 -11.98 28.16
CA GLN A 309 -10.62 -10.62 28.59
C GLN A 309 -11.40 -9.61 27.75
N ASN A 310 -11.70 -8.45 28.34
CA ASN A 310 -12.46 -7.41 27.66
C ASN A 310 -11.53 -6.52 26.83
N ILE A 311 -12.04 -6.05 25.69
CA ILE A 311 -11.54 -4.93 24.91
C ILE A 311 -12.57 -3.80 25.02
N THR A 312 -12.16 -2.68 25.58
CA THR A 312 -13.04 -1.51 25.85
C THR A 312 -12.30 -0.22 25.54
N GLY A 313 -13.02 0.87 25.29
CA GLY A 313 -12.40 2.17 25.00
C GLY A 313 -11.86 2.27 23.58
N ILE A 314 -12.43 1.48 22.65
CA ILE A 314 -12.17 1.58 21.22
C ILE A 314 -12.61 2.97 20.75
N THR A 315 -11.77 3.65 19.98
CA THR A 315 -12.06 4.93 19.33
C THR A 315 -12.20 4.74 17.82
N THR A 316 -12.46 5.84 17.10
CA THR A 316 -12.44 5.81 15.62
C THR A 316 -11.05 5.75 15.02
N SER A 317 -10.00 5.94 15.84
CA SER A 317 -8.60 5.83 15.45
C SER A 317 -8.04 4.47 15.84
N TRP A 318 -7.07 3.96 15.07
CA TRP A 318 -6.40 2.70 15.36
C TRP A 318 -5.67 2.76 16.71
N GLN A 319 -5.93 1.78 17.57
CA GLN A 319 -5.28 1.62 18.86
C GLN A 319 -4.77 0.19 18.99
N GLU A 320 -3.58 0.04 19.57
CA GLU A 320 -3.11 -1.30 19.92
C GLU A 320 -3.71 -1.73 21.26
N PHE A 321 -4.27 -2.94 21.29
CA PHE A 321 -4.72 -3.61 22.49
C PHE A 321 -3.82 -4.81 22.79
N ARG A 322 -3.10 -4.73 23.91
CA ARG A 322 -2.25 -5.80 24.43
C ARG A 322 -2.91 -6.50 25.60
N LEU A 323 -3.33 -7.73 25.37
CA LEU A 323 -3.89 -8.58 26.40
C LEU A 323 -2.80 -9.44 27.01
N ASP A 324 -2.56 -9.23 28.29
CA ASP A 324 -1.63 -10.02 29.08
C ASP A 324 -2.10 -11.48 29.15
N LEU A 325 -1.27 -12.41 28.66
CA LEU A 325 -1.62 -13.83 28.60
C LEU A 325 -1.85 -14.45 30.00
N SER A 326 -1.24 -13.90 31.05
CA SER A 326 -1.46 -14.36 32.43
C SER A 326 -2.87 -14.05 32.94
N GLY A 327 -3.59 -13.10 32.32
CA GLY A 327 -4.98 -12.83 32.63
C GLY A 327 -5.97 -13.87 32.08
N PHE A 328 -5.52 -14.78 31.20
CA PHE A 328 -6.34 -15.88 30.68
C PHE A 328 -6.24 -17.14 31.56
N SER A 329 -6.70 -17.04 32.81
CA SER A 329 -6.56 -18.12 33.80
C SER A 329 -7.27 -19.41 33.36
N GLY A 330 -6.60 -20.55 33.49
CA GLY A 330 -7.17 -21.88 33.27
C GLY A 330 -6.99 -22.46 31.86
N VAL A 331 -6.55 -21.65 30.89
CA VAL A 331 -6.21 -22.07 29.53
C VAL A 331 -4.73 -22.47 29.45
N SER A 332 -4.43 -23.59 28.79
CA SER A 332 -3.06 -24.04 28.53
C SER A 332 -2.42 -23.27 27.37
N LEU A 333 -1.38 -22.47 27.66
CA LEU A 333 -0.60 -21.79 26.62
C LEU A 333 0.34 -22.71 25.84
N ASN A 334 0.64 -23.92 26.35
CA ASN A 334 1.44 -24.91 25.63
C ASN A 334 0.69 -25.57 24.46
N SER A 335 -0.63 -25.37 24.41
CA SER A 335 -1.53 -26.07 23.49
C SER A 335 -2.72 -25.17 23.15
N LEU A 336 -2.47 -23.87 22.98
CA LEU A 336 -3.51 -22.91 22.66
C LEU A 336 -4.03 -23.19 21.26
N ALA A 337 -5.35 -23.33 21.10
CA ALA A 337 -5.96 -23.79 19.86
C ALA A 337 -6.70 -22.70 19.10
N MET A 338 -7.25 -21.69 19.79
CA MET A 338 -8.16 -20.72 19.16
C MET A 338 -8.11 -19.36 19.84
N VAL A 339 -8.28 -18.31 19.05
CA VAL A 339 -8.57 -16.94 19.48
C VAL A 339 -9.95 -16.59 18.93
N ASN A 340 -10.87 -16.12 19.78
CA ASN A 340 -12.19 -15.66 19.36
C ASN A 340 -12.43 -14.21 19.75
N PHE A 341 -13.16 -13.49 18.91
CA PHE A 341 -13.75 -12.20 19.22
C PHE A 341 -15.23 -12.39 19.49
N ILE A 342 -15.67 -12.08 20.71
CA ILE A 342 -17.03 -12.27 21.19
C ILE A 342 -17.69 -10.91 21.39
N MET A 343 -18.64 -10.57 20.52
CA MET A 343 -19.43 -9.35 20.57
C MET A 343 -20.59 -9.53 21.55
N ASP A 344 -20.29 -9.45 22.86
CA ASP A 344 -21.25 -9.62 23.96
C ASP A 344 -21.32 -8.42 24.92
N LEU A 345 -20.65 -7.31 24.58
CA LEU A 345 -20.63 -6.05 25.32
C LEU A 345 -21.48 -4.97 24.62
N SER A 346 -21.76 -3.87 25.32
CA SER A 346 -22.38 -2.67 24.71
C SER A 346 -21.35 -1.92 23.85
N PRO A 347 -21.72 -1.34 22.69
CA PRO A 347 -23.05 -1.27 22.10
C PRO A 347 -23.51 -2.59 21.47
N ASN A 348 -24.82 -2.78 21.38
CA ASN A 348 -25.42 -4.02 20.87
C ASN A 348 -25.22 -4.22 19.36
N SER A 349 -24.91 -3.16 18.63
CA SER A 349 -24.54 -3.23 17.23
C SER A 349 -23.42 -2.23 16.95
N GLY A 350 -22.63 -2.52 15.93
CA GLY A 350 -21.49 -1.69 15.57
C GLY A 350 -20.66 -2.32 14.45
N THR A 351 -19.58 -1.63 14.12
CA THR A 351 -18.56 -2.13 13.19
C THR A 351 -17.20 -1.93 13.82
N VAL A 352 -16.42 -3.00 13.93
CA VAL A 352 -15.03 -2.94 14.37
C VAL A 352 -14.11 -3.41 13.26
N PHE A 353 -12.94 -2.79 13.20
CA PHE A 353 -11.84 -3.16 12.33
C PHE A 353 -10.71 -3.69 13.21
N ILE A 354 -10.17 -4.84 12.84
CA ILE A 354 -9.12 -5.52 13.59
C ILE A 354 -7.98 -5.84 12.62
N ASP A 355 -6.76 -5.54 13.04
CA ASP A 355 -5.58 -5.72 12.20
C ASP A 355 -4.40 -6.23 13.03
N LEU A 356 -3.47 -6.95 12.38
CA LEU A 356 -2.21 -7.42 12.93
C LEU A 356 -2.34 -8.14 14.30
N LEU A 357 -3.12 -9.22 14.32
CA LEU A 357 -3.28 -10.12 15.45
C LEU A 357 -2.02 -10.97 15.63
N ARG A 358 -1.37 -10.88 16.80
CA ARG A 358 -0.08 -11.55 17.03
C ARG A 358 0.24 -11.81 18.49
N PHE A 359 1.06 -12.82 18.76
CA PHE A 359 1.67 -13.02 20.08
C PHE A 359 3.03 -12.32 20.16
N VAL A 360 3.29 -11.60 21.26
CA VAL A 360 4.52 -10.80 21.45
C VAL A 360 5.15 -11.05 22.82
N ARG A 361 6.49 -10.98 22.90
CA ARG A 361 7.28 -11.18 24.14
C ARG A 361 7.46 -9.90 24.96
N ASP A 362 7.96 -10.00 26.20
CA ASP A 362 8.27 -8.85 27.06
C ASP A 362 9.38 -7.94 26.49
N ASN A 363 10.40 -8.54 25.87
CA ASN A 363 11.55 -7.85 25.29
C ASN A 363 11.33 -7.42 23.83
N GLU A 364 10.27 -7.90 23.20
CA GLU A 364 9.70 -7.33 22.00
C GLU A 364 8.87 -6.14 22.48
N ASN A 365 9.59 -5.05 22.79
CA ASN A 365 9.03 -3.84 23.36
C ASN A 365 7.68 -3.55 22.76
N ALA A 366 6.79 -3.16 23.66
CA ALA A 366 5.53 -2.66 23.22
C ALA A 366 5.72 -1.53 22.22
N VAL A 367 5.30 -1.76 20.98
CA VAL A 367 4.76 -0.68 20.16
C VAL A 367 3.46 -0.25 20.85
N GLN A 368 3.57 0.31 22.07
CA GLN A 368 2.61 1.29 22.57
C GLN A 368 2.22 2.14 21.36
N PRO A 369 0.96 2.57 21.20
CA PRO A 369 0.62 3.46 20.10
C PRO A 369 1.45 4.72 20.29
N THR A 370 2.62 4.76 19.70
CA THR A 370 2.95 5.83 18.83
C THR A 370 1.81 5.79 17.83
N GLU A 371 0.85 6.69 17.97
CA GLU A 371 0.29 7.22 16.74
C GLU A 371 1.49 7.43 15.80
N ASN A 372 1.40 6.93 14.58
CA ASN A 372 2.54 7.10 13.71
C ASN A 372 2.63 8.58 13.40
N THR A 373 3.85 9.13 13.42
CA THR A 373 4.03 10.45 12.83
C THR A 373 3.71 10.30 11.34
N ILE A 374 2.64 10.92 10.88
CA ILE A 374 2.24 10.82 9.48
C ILE A 374 3.15 11.76 8.70
N VAL A 375 3.86 11.21 7.71
CA VAL A 375 4.62 12.01 6.76
C VAL A 375 3.98 11.81 5.39
N ARG A 376 3.45 12.87 4.81
CA ARG A 376 2.71 12.81 3.55
C ARG A 376 3.14 13.86 2.57
N ILE A 377 2.85 13.63 1.30
CA ILE A 377 3.08 14.59 0.22
C ILE A 377 1.74 15.24 -0.12
N LEU A 378 1.72 16.57 -0.22
CA LEU A 378 0.53 17.36 -0.55
C LEU A 378 0.75 18.24 -1.79
N PRO A 379 -0.28 18.45 -2.62
CA PRO A 379 -1.56 17.72 -2.60
C PRO A 379 -1.38 16.24 -2.99
N GLU A 380 -2.28 15.37 -2.53
CA GLU A 380 -2.20 13.91 -2.77
C GLU A 380 -2.36 13.55 -4.24
N ASN A 381 -3.17 14.34 -4.97
CA ASN A 381 -3.31 14.22 -6.40
C ASN A 381 -3.22 15.61 -7.02
N ARG A 382 -2.38 15.75 -8.04
CA ARG A 382 -2.21 17.00 -8.78
C ARG A 382 -2.21 16.72 -10.27
N GLU A 383 -2.92 17.55 -11.00
CA GLU A 383 -2.83 17.61 -12.44
C GLU A 383 -2.05 18.87 -12.85
N VAL A 384 -1.16 18.73 -13.83
CA VAL A 384 -0.31 19.82 -14.34
C VAL A 384 -0.14 19.72 -15.85
N ARG A 385 0.06 20.87 -16.50
CA ARG A 385 0.38 20.95 -17.93
C ARG A 385 1.89 20.79 -18.15
N PRO A 386 2.32 20.31 -19.34
CA PRO A 386 3.73 20.39 -19.74
C PRO A 386 4.32 21.78 -19.52
N ARG A 387 5.53 21.83 -18.94
CA ARG A 387 6.27 23.05 -18.56
C ARG A 387 5.67 23.85 -17.39
N GLU A 388 4.57 23.41 -16.81
CA GLU A 388 3.99 24.08 -15.63
C GLU A 388 4.93 23.94 -14.44
N ASN A 389 5.18 25.06 -13.75
CA ASN A 389 5.84 25.07 -12.45
C ASN A 389 4.78 24.88 -11.36
N PHE A 390 5.03 23.96 -10.45
CA PHE A 390 4.14 23.67 -9.33
C PHE A 390 4.95 23.37 -8.06
N THR A 391 4.26 23.19 -6.94
CA THR A 391 4.88 22.87 -5.66
C THR A 391 4.18 21.68 -5.04
N VAL A 392 4.97 20.83 -4.39
CA VAL A 392 4.49 19.80 -3.48
C VAL A 392 5.11 20.02 -2.10
N GLU A 393 4.34 19.72 -1.08
CA GLU A 393 4.73 19.88 0.31
C GLU A 393 4.91 18.52 0.97
N ILE A 394 6.02 18.34 1.68
CA ILE A 394 6.19 17.22 2.59
C ILE A 394 5.64 17.68 3.94
N ALA A 395 4.44 17.23 4.29
CA ALA A 395 3.76 17.55 5.53
C ALA A 395 4.02 16.48 6.59
N VAL A 396 4.14 16.91 7.84
CA VAL A 396 4.36 16.05 9.01
C VAL A 396 3.26 16.32 10.03
N GLU A 397 2.56 15.27 10.45
CA GLU A 397 1.62 15.28 11.57
C GLU A 397 2.23 14.48 12.73
N PRO A 398 2.76 15.15 13.75
CA PRO A 398 3.49 14.51 14.82
C PRO A 398 2.53 13.87 15.80
N ALA A 399 2.75 12.60 16.04
CA ALA A 399 2.10 11.86 17.13
C ALA A 399 2.79 12.03 18.48
N ALA A 400 4.08 12.37 18.45
CA ALA A 400 4.91 12.72 19.59
C ALA A 400 5.82 13.88 19.18
N GLY A 401 6.49 14.51 20.15
CA GLY A 401 7.40 15.60 19.86
C GLY A 401 8.52 15.19 18.89
N VAL A 402 8.57 15.85 17.72
CA VAL A 402 9.58 15.62 16.68
C VAL A 402 10.72 16.64 16.80
N ALA A 403 11.94 16.15 17.00
CA ALA A 403 13.16 16.95 17.03
C ALA A 403 13.87 17.00 15.66
N GLY A 404 13.65 16.03 14.77
CA GLY A 404 14.27 16.02 13.45
C GLY A 404 13.56 15.13 12.46
N VAL A 405 13.76 15.42 11.17
CA VAL A 405 13.21 14.65 10.06
C VAL A 405 14.29 14.52 8.99
N GLN A 406 14.49 13.30 8.50
CA GLN A 406 15.26 12.98 7.31
C GLN A 406 14.32 12.28 6.34
N CYS A 407 14.42 12.59 5.05
CA CYS A 407 13.75 11.81 4.02
C CYS A 407 14.42 11.97 2.65
N THR A 408 14.10 11.04 1.76
CA THR A 408 14.38 11.13 0.33
C THR A 408 13.06 11.16 -0.43
N LEU A 409 12.80 12.20 -1.22
CA LEU A 409 11.68 12.26 -2.15
C LEU A 409 12.05 11.58 -3.47
N ARG A 410 11.16 10.74 -3.99
CA ARG A 410 11.26 10.07 -5.28
C ARG A 410 10.17 10.52 -6.24
N PHE A 411 10.52 10.63 -7.52
CA PHE A 411 9.62 11.02 -8.61
C PHE A 411 10.07 10.41 -9.95
N ASN A 412 9.20 10.40 -10.96
CA ASN A 412 9.56 9.94 -12.30
C ASN A 412 10.37 11.02 -13.05
N PRO A 413 11.67 10.81 -13.33
CA PRO A 413 12.51 11.80 -13.99
C PRO A 413 12.17 11.99 -15.48
N GLN A 414 11.35 11.16 -16.10
CA GLN A 414 10.86 11.39 -17.47
C GLN A 414 9.73 12.42 -17.51
N LEU A 415 8.99 12.59 -16.41
CA LEU A 415 7.81 13.44 -16.31
C LEU A 415 8.07 14.72 -15.54
N LEU A 416 8.91 14.70 -14.51
CA LEU A 416 9.11 15.83 -13.61
C LEU A 416 10.59 16.19 -13.45
N ALA A 417 10.86 17.42 -13.00
CA ALA A 417 12.16 17.83 -12.47
C ALA A 417 11.96 18.78 -11.28
N VAL A 418 12.85 18.70 -10.31
CA VAL A 418 12.93 19.59 -9.16
C VAL A 418 13.74 20.82 -9.51
N LEU A 419 13.20 21.99 -9.20
CA LEU A 419 13.81 23.29 -9.40
C LEU A 419 14.51 23.78 -8.12
N ASP A 420 13.85 23.65 -6.98
CA ASP A 420 14.34 24.13 -5.68
C ASP A 420 13.60 23.42 -4.54
N VAL A 421 14.21 23.37 -3.36
CA VAL A 421 13.63 22.81 -2.14
C VAL A 421 13.86 23.78 -0.99
N GLN A 422 12.79 24.18 -0.32
CA GLN A 422 12.83 25.14 0.78
C GLN A 422 12.32 24.49 2.06
N GLU A 423 12.87 24.92 3.19
CA GLU A 423 12.40 24.48 4.50
C GLU A 423 11.00 25.06 4.79
N GLY A 424 10.05 24.18 5.13
CA GLY A 424 8.71 24.58 5.55
C GLY A 424 8.65 25.10 7.00
N ASN A 425 7.45 25.22 7.57
CA ASN A 425 7.24 25.81 8.90
C ASN A 425 7.33 24.81 10.07
N PHE A 426 7.36 23.51 9.81
CA PHE A 426 7.19 22.46 10.82
C PHE A 426 8.22 22.54 11.96
N LEU A 427 9.51 22.54 11.65
CA LEU A 427 10.57 22.62 12.67
C LEU A 427 10.71 24.02 13.29
N LYS A 428 10.13 25.05 12.68
CA LYS A 428 10.16 26.46 13.12
C LYS A 428 8.96 26.88 13.97
N GLN A 429 8.07 25.95 14.32
CA GLN A 429 6.89 26.22 15.15
C GLN A 429 7.25 26.98 16.43
N GLY A 430 6.46 28.00 16.77
CA GLY A 430 6.71 28.86 17.94
C GLY A 430 7.94 29.78 17.81
N GLY A 431 8.44 30.01 16.59
CA GLY A 431 9.63 30.85 16.35
C GLY A 431 10.96 30.17 16.70
N ALA A 432 10.95 28.84 16.82
CA ALA A 432 12.16 28.07 17.12
C ALA A 432 13.18 28.18 15.98
N GLN A 433 14.45 28.09 16.36
CA GLN A 433 15.54 27.93 15.40
C GLN A 433 15.56 26.49 14.89
N SER A 434 15.94 26.32 13.63
CA SER A 434 16.10 25.02 12.99
C SER A 434 17.34 25.02 12.11
N PHE A 435 17.84 23.82 11.82
CA PHE A 435 18.81 23.55 10.78
C PHE A 435 18.10 22.73 9.71
N PHE A 436 18.21 23.13 8.44
CA PHE A 436 17.67 22.39 7.31
C PHE A 436 18.69 22.38 6.19
N GLN A 437 18.88 21.21 5.58
CA GLN A 437 19.80 21.04 4.47
C GLN A 437 19.22 20.08 3.42
N VAL A 438 19.26 20.53 2.17
CA VAL A 438 19.09 19.65 1.00
C VAL A 438 20.44 18.99 0.75
N ILE A 439 20.50 17.67 0.91
CA ILE A 439 21.75 16.90 0.78
C ILE A 439 22.10 16.72 -0.69
N SER A 440 21.11 16.34 -1.52
CA SER A 440 21.29 16.18 -2.95
C SER A 440 19.98 16.39 -3.72
N VAL A 441 20.10 16.86 -4.96
CA VAL A 441 19.03 16.90 -5.97
C VAL A 441 19.57 16.23 -7.21
N ASP A 442 19.04 15.06 -7.54
CA ASP A 442 19.37 14.29 -8.74
C ASP A 442 18.12 14.14 -9.62
N ASN A 443 17.99 15.07 -10.57
CA ASN A 443 16.90 15.08 -11.55
C ASN A 443 17.00 13.95 -12.60
N ALA A 444 18.16 13.31 -12.74
CA ALA A 444 18.31 12.18 -13.65
C ALA A 444 17.83 10.89 -12.99
N ALA A 445 18.11 10.72 -11.70
CA ALA A 445 17.65 9.59 -10.90
C ALA A 445 16.25 9.76 -10.29
N GLY A 446 15.65 10.96 -10.39
CA GLY A 446 14.33 11.24 -9.83
C GLY A 446 14.33 11.30 -8.32
N ARG A 447 15.33 11.95 -7.71
CA ARG A 447 15.67 11.82 -6.30
C ARG A 447 16.06 13.14 -5.64
N VAL A 448 15.55 13.40 -4.44
CA VAL A 448 15.96 14.52 -3.59
C VAL A 448 16.14 14.05 -2.16
N GLU A 449 17.32 14.26 -1.58
CA GLU A 449 17.59 13.99 -0.17
C GLU A 449 17.57 15.27 0.65
N MET A 450 16.95 15.22 1.82
CA MET A 450 16.91 16.35 2.74
C MET A 450 16.89 15.91 4.20
N VAL A 451 17.40 16.79 5.06
CA VAL A 451 17.41 16.62 6.51
C VAL A 451 17.10 17.94 7.19
N GLY A 452 16.38 17.87 8.30
CA GLY A 452 16.21 19.02 9.19
C GLY A 452 16.13 18.63 10.65
N VAL A 453 16.60 19.52 11.51
CA VAL A 453 16.63 19.36 12.97
C VAL A 453 16.14 20.65 13.61
N ARG A 454 15.24 20.54 14.57
CA ARG A 454 14.82 21.64 15.43
C ARG A 454 15.85 21.84 16.54
N ILE A 455 16.23 23.09 16.79
CA ILE A 455 17.17 23.44 17.85
C ILE A 455 16.39 23.68 19.14
N ASN A 456 16.73 22.92 20.20
CA ASN A 456 16.16 22.99 21.54
C ASN A 456 14.63 22.75 21.60
N GLY A 457 14.25 21.48 21.72
CA GLY A 457 12.87 21.02 21.90
C GLY A 457 12.30 20.36 20.65
N THR A 458 10.98 20.15 20.65
CA THR A 458 10.28 19.37 19.62
C THR A 458 9.14 20.15 18.97
N ALA A 459 8.83 19.84 17.71
CA ALA A 459 7.58 20.22 17.04
C ALA A 459 6.47 19.24 17.46
N THR A 460 5.30 19.76 17.82
CA THR A 460 4.19 18.97 18.41
C THR A 460 2.85 19.19 17.71
N SER A 461 2.83 19.97 16.61
CA SER A 461 1.63 20.20 15.81
C SER A 461 1.93 19.94 14.34
N GLY A 462 0.90 19.66 13.54
CA GLY A 462 1.06 19.43 12.10
C GLY A 462 1.67 20.64 11.38
N GLY A 463 2.47 20.39 10.33
CA GLY A 463 3.04 21.44 9.49
C GLY A 463 3.87 20.92 8.32
N THR A 464 4.41 21.84 7.53
CA THR A 464 5.20 21.52 6.33
C THR A 464 6.67 21.39 6.71
N PHE A 465 7.27 20.23 6.48
CA PHE A 465 8.70 20.00 6.66
C PHE A 465 9.51 20.63 5.51
N ALA A 466 9.09 20.39 4.27
CA ALA A 466 9.75 20.94 3.08
C ALA A 466 8.74 21.30 1.99
N VAL A 467 9.05 22.36 1.25
CA VAL A 467 8.33 22.80 0.05
C VAL A 467 9.23 22.53 -1.16
N VAL A 468 8.82 21.61 -2.02
CA VAL A 468 9.57 21.19 -3.20
C VAL A 468 8.93 21.83 -4.42
N ARG A 469 9.67 22.74 -5.07
CA ARG A 469 9.24 23.37 -6.31
C ARG A 469 9.68 22.52 -7.49
N MET A 470 8.74 22.16 -8.34
CA MET A 470 8.94 21.25 -9.46
C MET A 470 8.46 21.87 -10.77
N VAL A 471 8.86 21.27 -11.88
CA VAL A 471 8.38 21.56 -13.23
C VAL A 471 7.99 20.26 -13.94
N ALA A 472 6.85 20.28 -14.63
CA ALA A 472 6.43 19.19 -15.51
C ALA A 472 7.20 19.24 -16.84
N LYS A 473 7.64 18.08 -17.33
CA LYS A 473 8.30 17.92 -18.63
C LYS A 473 7.25 17.79 -19.74
N GLU A 474 7.72 17.61 -20.98
CA GLU A 474 6.86 17.46 -22.16
C GLU A 474 6.07 16.15 -22.19
N ASN A 475 6.65 15.09 -21.60
CA ASN A 475 6.06 13.77 -21.62
C ASN A 475 4.80 13.73 -20.74
N GLN A 476 3.74 13.12 -21.27
CA GLN A 476 2.50 12.91 -20.53
C GLN A 476 2.54 11.62 -19.73
N GLY A 477 1.72 11.55 -18.69
CA GLY A 477 1.60 10.38 -17.80
C GLY A 477 1.56 10.78 -16.33
N THR A 478 1.45 9.79 -15.46
CA THR A 478 1.39 10.01 -14.01
C THR A 478 2.72 9.65 -13.35
N SER A 479 3.31 10.61 -12.64
CA SER A 479 4.42 10.40 -11.72
C SER A 479 3.87 10.13 -10.33
N GLN A 480 4.11 8.93 -9.80
CA GLN A 480 4.00 8.72 -8.36
C GLN A 480 5.10 9.50 -7.64
N LEU A 481 4.76 10.05 -6.48
CA LEU A 481 5.64 10.73 -5.55
C LEU A 481 5.60 9.95 -4.24
N TRP A 482 6.77 9.54 -3.74
CA TRP A 482 6.85 8.83 -2.47
C TRP A 482 8.13 9.20 -1.72
N LEU A 483 8.14 8.85 -0.44
CA LEU A 483 9.27 9.10 0.45
C LEU A 483 9.95 7.77 0.80
N GLU A 484 11.27 7.76 0.77
CA GLU A 484 12.12 6.66 1.25
C GLU A 484 13.18 7.19 2.24
N ASN A 485 13.90 6.29 2.91
CA ASN A 485 14.91 6.65 3.92
C ASN A 485 14.39 7.66 4.97
N VAL A 486 13.11 7.53 5.33
CA VAL A 486 12.44 8.43 6.26
C VAL A 486 12.82 8.07 7.67
N VAL A 487 13.42 9.02 8.39
CA VAL A 487 13.69 8.90 9.82
C VAL A 487 13.11 10.13 10.49
N VAL A 488 12.22 9.92 11.45
CA VAL A 488 11.69 10.98 12.31
C VAL A 488 12.28 10.77 13.70
N GLY A 489 13.05 11.73 14.20
CA GLY A 489 13.69 11.66 15.52
C GLY A 489 12.90 12.43 16.57
N GLY A 490 12.73 11.87 17.76
CA GLY A 490 12.16 12.54 18.92
C GLY A 490 13.19 13.22 19.81
N GLU A 491 12.75 13.74 20.96
CA GLU A 491 13.54 14.64 21.83
C GLU A 491 14.95 14.14 22.22
N ASN A 492 15.13 12.83 22.44
CA ASN A 492 16.43 12.25 22.83
C ASN A 492 17.17 11.58 21.66
N GLY A 493 16.78 11.88 20.42
CA GLY A 493 17.35 11.27 19.22
C GLY A 493 16.87 9.84 18.96
N GLN A 494 15.85 9.37 19.69
CA GLN A 494 15.18 8.11 19.39
C GLN A 494 14.36 8.23 18.11
N GLU A 495 14.38 7.20 17.27
CA GLU A 495 13.50 7.13 16.10
C GLU A 495 12.04 6.95 16.53
N LEU A 496 11.16 7.75 15.93
CA LEU A 496 9.71 7.69 16.07
C LEU A 496 9.16 6.93 14.87
N PRO A 497 8.16 6.07 15.06
CA PRO A 497 7.55 5.36 13.96
C PRO A 497 6.70 6.29 13.10
N VAL A 498 6.66 5.96 11.81
CA VAL A 498 6.11 6.82 10.77
C VAL A 498 5.11 6.06 9.91
N SER A 499 4.07 6.76 9.47
CA SER A 499 3.17 6.30 8.42
C SER A 499 3.37 7.20 7.23
N LEU A 500 3.78 6.62 6.11
CA LEU A 500 4.02 7.37 4.88
C LEU A 500 2.75 7.40 4.05
N ARG A 501 2.43 8.56 3.46
CA ARG A 501 1.39 8.68 2.43
C ARG A 501 2.01 9.23 1.16
N THR A 502 1.77 8.55 0.06
CA THR A 502 2.24 8.93 -1.27
C THR A 502 1.36 10.01 -1.88
N ALA A 503 1.80 10.56 -2.99
CA ALA A 503 1.00 11.44 -3.84
C ALA A 503 1.23 11.11 -5.31
N SER A 504 0.40 11.64 -6.20
CA SER A 504 0.58 11.50 -7.64
C SER A 504 0.48 12.85 -8.35
N VAL A 505 1.27 13.00 -9.40
CA VAL A 505 1.22 14.14 -10.33
C VAL A 505 0.98 13.63 -11.73
N SER A 506 -0.16 13.97 -12.32
CA SER A 506 -0.49 13.67 -13.71
C SER A 506 -0.11 14.83 -14.61
N VAL A 507 0.82 14.59 -15.53
CA VAL A 507 1.16 15.50 -16.61
C VAL A 507 0.22 15.21 -17.78
N VAL A 508 -0.69 16.13 -18.04
CA VAL A 508 -1.69 16.00 -19.10
C VAL A 508 -1.55 17.15 -20.09
N SER A 509 -1.59 16.83 -21.38
CA SER A 509 -1.67 17.85 -22.41
C SER A 509 -3.11 18.02 -22.84
N TYR A 510 -3.61 19.24 -22.71
CA TYR A 510 -4.85 19.65 -23.36
C TYR A 510 -4.55 20.24 -24.73
N ALA A 511 -5.57 20.25 -25.58
CA ALA A 511 -5.47 20.97 -26.83
C ALA A 511 -5.26 22.47 -26.52
N PRO A 512 -4.34 23.18 -27.20
CA PRO A 512 -4.01 24.57 -26.85
C PRO A 512 -5.21 25.53 -26.84
N TRP A 513 -6.27 25.19 -27.55
CA TRP A 513 -7.50 25.96 -27.69
C TRP A 513 -8.60 25.59 -26.67
N ASP A 514 -8.42 24.51 -25.90
CA ASP A 514 -9.17 24.22 -24.66
C ASP A 514 -8.41 24.88 -23.50
N VAL A 515 -8.67 26.17 -23.33
CA VAL A 515 -7.89 27.06 -22.47
C VAL A 515 -8.27 26.85 -21.00
N ASN A 516 -9.55 26.60 -20.74
CA ASN A 516 -10.09 26.36 -19.40
C ASN A 516 -9.93 24.89 -18.94
N THR A 517 -9.55 23.98 -19.84
CA THR A 517 -9.25 22.56 -19.60
C THR A 517 -10.43 21.75 -19.09
N ASP A 518 -11.62 22.07 -19.59
CA ASP A 518 -12.83 21.31 -19.30
C ASP A 518 -13.07 20.15 -20.31
N GLY A 519 -12.16 19.97 -21.27
CA GLY A 519 -12.24 18.95 -22.30
C GLY A 519 -13.10 19.34 -23.49
N LYS A 520 -13.59 20.58 -23.54
CA LYS A 520 -14.34 21.16 -24.66
C LYS A 520 -13.67 22.44 -25.14
N VAL A 521 -14.07 22.87 -26.33
CA VAL A 521 -13.61 24.08 -26.99
C VAL A 521 -14.86 24.90 -27.27
N ASP A 522 -15.23 25.74 -26.32
CA ASP A 522 -16.52 26.42 -26.30
C ASP A 522 -16.43 27.91 -25.89
N MET A 523 -17.57 28.50 -25.54
CA MET A 523 -17.65 29.92 -25.19
C MET A 523 -16.84 30.25 -23.94
N GLN A 524 -16.62 29.30 -23.03
CA GLN A 524 -15.87 29.50 -21.80
C GLN A 524 -14.38 29.72 -22.09
N ASP A 525 -13.82 29.08 -23.13
CA ASP A 525 -12.46 29.33 -23.59
C ASP A 525 -12.31 30.74 -24.19
N LEU A 526 -13.30 31.17 -24.99
CA LEU A 526 -13.32 32.53 -25.52
C LEU A 526 -13.36 33.55 -24.37
N LEU A 527 -14.17 33.29 -23.35
CA LEU A 527 -14.27 34.17 -22.18
C LEU A 527 -12.96 34.21 -21.38
N ALA A 528 -12.24 33.09 -21.27
CA ALA A 528 -10.93 33.04 -20.61
C ALA A 528 -9.92 33.97 -21.32
N VAL A 529 -9.83 33.90 -22.66
CA VAL A 529 -8.95 34.77 -23.45
C VAL A 529 -9.40 36.24 -23.36
N ILE A 530 -10.70 36.53 -23.46
CA ILE A 530 -11.23 37.90 -23.34
C ILE A 530 -10.93 38.50 -21.97
N ALA A 531 -10.96 37.71 -20.89
CA ALA A 531 -10.63 38.20 -19.55
C ALA A 531 -9.17 38.68 -19.42
N ARG A 532 -8.28 38.26 -20.33
CA ARG A 532 -6.87 38.64 -20.38
C ARG A 532 -6.53 39.58 -21.53
N TRP A 533 -7.53 40.13 -22.22
CA TRP A 533 -7.37 40.89 -23.46
C TRP A 533 -6.34 42.03 -23.37
N GLY A 534 -5.43 42.09 -24.34
CA GLY A 534 -4.43 43.15 -24.47
C GLY A 534 -3.22 43.00 -23.55
N GLN A 535 -3.10 41.92 -22.76
CA GLN A 535 -1.90 41.65 -21.96
C GLN A 535 -0.71 41.26 -22.85
N ILE A 536 0.51 41.63 -22.42
CA ILE A 536 1.80 41.41 -23.12
C ILE A 536 2.82 40.84 -22.11
N GLY A 537 3.71 39.96 -22.57
CA GLY A 537 4.64 39.17 -21.78
C GLY A 537 5.53 38.25 -22.64
N ALA A 538 6.08 37.18 -22.05
CA ALA A 538 6.97 36.24 -22.75
C ALA A 538 6.22 35.12 -23.51
N PRO A 539 6.40 34.93 -24.83
CA PRO A 539 5.70 33.94 -25.66
C PRO A 539 5.20 32.67 -24.93
N GLY A 540 3.88 32.52 -24.82
CA GLY A 540 3.20 31.40 -24.16
C GLY A 540 3.18 31.45 -22.62
N TRP A 541 3.31 32.63 -21.99
CA TRP A 541 3.41 32.74 -20.52
C TRP A 541 2.12 32.33 -19.79
N ILE A 542 0.98 32.36 -20.47
CA ILE A 542 -0.33 31.89 -19.99
C ILE A 542 -1.01 31.10 -21.10
N ALA A 543 -2.00 30.29 -20.72
CA ALA A 543 -2.76 29.45 -21.64
C ALA A 543 -3.51 30.25 -22.72
N GLU A 544 -3.91 31.47 -22.38
CA GLU A 544 -4.65 32.39 -23.24
C GLU A 544 -3.80 32.97 -24.40
N ASP A 545 -2.46 32.89 -24.33
CA ASP A 545 -1.53 33.22 -25.43
C ASP A 545 -1.35 31.97 -26.32
N ILE A 546 -2.45 31.60 -26.98
CA ILE A 546 -2.61 30.31 -27.67
C ILE A 546 -1.63 30.22 -28.84
N ASN A 547 -1.45 31.31 -29.58
CA ASN A 547 -0.53 31.36 -30.71
C ASN A 547 0.94 31.58 -30.28
N ARG A 548 1.18 31.86 -28.99
CA ARG A 548 2.48 32.10 -28.37
C ARG A 548 3.25 33.25 -29.00
N ASP A 549 2.56 34.30 -29.45
CA ASP A 549 3.20 35.49 -30.02
C ASP A 549 3.54 36.54 -28.95
N GLY A 550 3.13 36.28 -27.71
CA GLY A 550 3.37 37.14 -26.58
C GLY A 550 2.33 38.27 -26.44
N LYS A 551 1.16 38.17 -27.05
CA LYS A 551 0.10 39.19 -27.00
C LYS A 551 -1.28 38.54 -26.99
N ILE A 552 -2.06 38.77 -25.95
CA ILE A 552 -3.44 38.30 -25.91
C ILE A 552 -4.31 39.18 -26.81
N ASN A 553 -4.72 38.64 -27.96
CA ASN A 553 -5.45 39.38 -28.97
C ASN A 553 -6.41 38.50 -29.80
N VAL A 554 -6.96 39.06 -30.89
CA VAL A 554 -7.94 38.37 -31.74
C VAL A 554 -7.38 37.12 -32.39
N LEU A 555 -6.06 37.05 -32.60
CA LEU A 555 -5.40 35.89 -33.16
C LEU A 555 -5.53 34.66 -32.26
N ASP A 556 -5.60 34.83 -30.93
CA ASP A 556 -5.85 33.74 -30.00
C ASP A 556 -7.30 33.27 -30.08
N LEU A 557 -8.27 34.20 -30.12
CA LEU A 557 -9.70 33.84 -30.27
C LEU A 557 -9.98 33.12 -31.59
N ILE A 558 -9.28 33.47 -32.67
CA ILE A 558 -9.41 32.78 -33.95
C ILE A 558 -9.03 31.30 -33.82
N LEU A 559 -8.01 30.97 -33.02
CA LEU A 559 -7.59 29.59 -32.81
C LEU A 559 -8.65 28.77 -32.05
N ILE A 560 -9.34 29.36 -31.07
CA ILE A 560 -10.49 28.71 -30.42
C ILE A 560 -11.61 28.49 -31.43
N GLY A 561 -12.00 29.53 -32.19
CA GLY A 561 -13.08 29.44 -33.17
C GLY A 561 -12.80 28.41 -34.28
N GLN A 562 -11.54 28.18 -34.64
CA GLN A 562 -11.14 27.18 -35.64
C GLN A 562 -11.22 25.74 -35.14
N HIS A 563 -11.28 25.53 -33.83
CA HIS A 563 -11.26 24.21 -33.19
C HIS A 563 -12.50 23.96 -32.33
N TRP A 564 -13.57 24.71 -32.58
CA TRP A 564 -14.83 24.67 -31.85
C TRP A 564 -15.43 23.28 -31.77
N THR A 565 -15.76 22.80 -30.57
CA THR A 565 -16.36 21.46 -30.37
C THR A 565 -17.82 21.50 -29.97
N GLY A 566 -18.37 22.67 -29.63
CA GLY A 566 -19.80 22.83 -29.31
C GLY A 566 -20.06 23.28 -27.90
#